data_AF-A0A2I1DY26-F1
#
_entry.id   AF-A0A2I1DY26-F1
#
_cell.length_a   1.000
_cell.length_b   1.000
_cell.length_c   1.000
_cell.angle_alpha   90.00
_cell.angle_beta   90.00
_cell.angle_gamma   90.00
#
_symmetry.space_group_name_H-M   'P 1'
#
loop_
_entity.id
_entity.type
_entity.pdbx_description
1 polymer ?
#
loop_
_entity_poly.entity_id
_entity_poly.type
_entity_poly.pdbx_seq_one_letter_code
_entity_poly.pdbx_strand_id
1 'polypeptide(L)'
;ADDAGATRFHVILDYRSHPTNSLINPEMRDWQGPAILIFNNGIFEDVDFQSLMNIRVGGRQGDRTMIGKYGLGFNSCYHFTDVPSLISRDSIVFLDPQETYLGQRGIKSPFPRNGIRRYSERDQLVPFENIEGIDFRSTFNGSLFRIPLRRSRSDISNRVFTIEEVRSL
;
A
#
# COMPACT_ATOMS: atom_id res chain seq x y z
N ALA A 1 13.62 5.43 -1.96
CA ALA A 1 13.91 6.49 -0.98
C ALA A 1 15.00 7.39 -1.54
N ASP A 2 16.14 6.83 -1.90
CA ASP A 2 17.26 7.55 -2.54
C ASP A 2 16.84 8.25 -3.84
N ASP A 3 16.10 7.58 -4.73
CA ASP A 3 15.58 8.17 -5.97
C ASP A 3 14.60 9.35 -5.76
N ALA A 4 14.08 9.49 -4.55
CA ALA A 4 13.19 10.56 -4.13
C ALA A 4 13.91 11.62 -3.29
N GLY A 5 15.23 11.51 -3.12
CA GLY A 5 16.03 12.42 -2.30
C GLY A 5 15.70 12.39 -0.80
N ALA A 6 15.13 11.29 -0.32
CA ALA A 6 14.74 11.17 1.08
C ALA A 6 15.96 11.19 2.01
N THR A 7 15.88 11.97 3.09
CA THR A 7 16.90 12.04 4.14
C THR A 7 16.52 11.24 5.39
N ARG A 8 15.26 10.80 5.48
CA ARG A 8 14.75 9.91 6.52
C ARG A 8 14.05 8.73 5.87
N PHE A 9 14.36 7.55 6.38
CA PHE A 9 13.75 6.28 6.00
C PHE A 9 13.70 5.37 7.22
N HIS A 10 12.60 4.65 7.41
CA HIS A 10 12.54 3.55 8.37
C HIS A 10 11.40 2.59 8.04
N VAL A 11 11.48 1.40 8.65
CA VAL A 11 10.49 0.33 8.54
C VAL A 11 9.81 0.15 9.89
N ILE A 12 8.49 -0.02 9.88
CA ILE A 12 7.68 -0.29 11.06
C ILE A 12 7.00 -1.63 10.87
N LEU A 13 7.14 -2.52 11.85
CA LEU A 13 6.31 -3.71 11.94
C LEU A 13 5.03 -3.35 12.69
N ASP A 14 3.94 -3.27 11.95
CA ASP A 14 2.63 -2.94 12.48
C ASP A 14 1.86 -4.21 12.82
N TYR A 15 1.70 -4.48 14.12
CA TYR A 15 0.99 -5.64 14.64
C TYR A 15 -0.53 -5.44 14.75
N ARG A 16 -1.02 -4.24 14.44
CA ARG A 16 -2.43 -3.88 14.65
C ARG A 16 -3.34 -4.66 13.70
N SER A 17 -4.58 -4.85 14.15
CA SER A 17 -5.70 -5.28 13.31
C SER A 17 -6.78 -4.22 13.39
N HIS A 18 -7.44 -3.96 12.26
CA HIS A 18 -8.34 -2.84 12.10
C HIS A 18 -9.78 -3.31 11.83
N PRO A 19 -10.79 -2.46 12.10
CA PRO A 19 -12.17 -2.76 11.74
C PRO A 19 -12.35 -2.97 10.23
N THR A 20 -13.46 -3.60 9.86
CA THR A 20 -13.72 -4.06 8.48
C THR A 20 -15.18 -3.83 8.05
N ASN A 21 -15.85 -2.85 8.63
CA ASN A 21 -17.28 -2.59 8.39
C ASN A 21 -17.49 -1.63 7.21
N SER A 22 -16.54 -0.72 7.00
CA SER A 22 -16.61 0.35 5.99
C SER A 22 -15.36 0.34 5.10
N LEU A 23 -15.33 -0.55 4.12
CA LEU A 23 -14.21 -0.75 3.19
C LEU A 23 -14.61 -0.39 1.76
N ILE A 24 -13.61 -0.19 0.88
CA ILE A 24 -13.85 0.04 -0.56
C ILE A 24 -14.59 -1.15 -1.17
N ASN A 25 -14.23 -2.37 -0.76
CA ASN A 25 -14.85 -3.62 -1.18
C ASN A 25 -14.84 -4.62 0.00
N PRO A 26 -15.83 -5.51 0.18
CA PRO A 26 -15.83 -6.48 1.28
C PRO A 26 -14.60 -7.40 1.32
N GLU A 27 -14.03 -7.73 0.15
CA GLU A 27 -12.83 -8.56 -0.03
C GLU A 27 -11.59 -7.89 0.57
N MET A 28 -11.60 -6.57 0.81
CA MET A 28 -10.50 -5.87 1.49
C MET A 28 -10.36 -6.22 2.98
N ARG A 29 -11.33 -6.96 3.56
CA ARG A 29 -11.33 -7.39 4.97
C ARG A 29 -10.05 -8.11 5.38
N ASP A 30 -9.51 -8.96 4.51
CA ASP A 30 -8.32 -9.75 4.83
C ASP A 30 -7.03 -8.92 4.91
N TRP A 31 -7.07 -7.69 4.39
CA TRP A 31 -5.93 -6.79 4.28
C TRP A 31 -5.86 -5.72 5.38
N GLN A 32 -6.79 -5.82 6.34
CA GLN A 32 -6.90 -4.94 7.52
C GLN A 32 -6.11 -5.45 8.75
N GLY A 33 -5.26 -6.47 8.55
CA GLY A 33 -4.42 -7.06 9.60
C GLY A 33 -2.99 -6.48 9.67
N PRO A 34 -2.06 -7.20 10.34
CA PRO A 34 -0.66 -6.80 10.46
C PRO A 34 0.01 -6.46 9.12
N ALA A 35 0.95 -5.52 9.15
CA ALA A 35 1.58 -4.99 7.97
C ALA A 35 3.04 -4.58 8.19
N ILE A 36 3.80 -4.54 7.11
CA ILE A 36 5.06 -3.81 7.05
C ILE A 36 4.73 -2.40 6.57
N LEU A 37 5.11 -1.39 7.34
CA LEU A 37 5.03 0.00 6.91
C LEU A 37 6.44 0.48 6.56
N ILE A 38 6.56 1.19 5.44
CA ILE A 38 7.82 1.76 5.00
C ILE A 38 7.61 3.26 4.81
N PHE A 39 8.23 4.05 5.69
CA PHE A 39 8.19 5.50 5.62
C PHE A 39 9.45 6.05 4.98
N ASN A 40 9.30 7.09 4.17
CA ASN A 40 10.37 8.02 3.87
C ASN A 40 9.84 9.44 3.71
N ASN A 41 10.69 10.44 3.92
CA ASN A 41 10.31 11.85 3.75
C ASN A 41 10.44 12.37 2.30
N GLY A 42 10.72 11.49 1.34
CA GLY A 42 10.54 11.80 -0.08
C GLY A 42 9.06 11.81 -0.44
N ILE A 43 8.71 12.55 -1.49
CA ILE A 43 7.33 12.69 -1.97
C ILE A 43 7.17 12.06 -3.35
N PHE A 44 6.00 11.48 -3.61
CA PHE A 44 5.62 11.04 -4.95
C PHE A 44 4.96 12.19 -5.71
N GLU A 45 5.48 12.47 -6.90
CA GLU A 45 4.85 13.38 -7.86
C GLU A 45 3.81 12.63 -8.71
N ASP A 46 2.96 13.37 -9.44
CA ASP A 46 1.89 12.76 -10.24
C ASP A 46 2.43 11.76 -11.29
N VAL A 47 3.62 12.04 -11.85
CA VAL A 47 4.31 11.14 -12.78
C VAL A 47 4.75 9.83 -12.12
N ASP A 48 5.08 9.88 -10.83
CA ASP A 48 5.50 8.72 -10.05
C ASP A 48 4.29 7.82 -9.75
N PHE A 49 3.15 8.43 -9.41
CA PHE A 49 1.88 7.71 -9.24
C PHE A 49 1.42 7.05 -10.55
N GLN A 50 1.49 7.76 -11.68
CA GLN A 50 1.15 7.18 -12.98
C GLN A 50 2.06 5.99 -13.30
N SER A 51 3.36 6.13 -13.03
CA SER A 51 4.33 5.05 -13.22
C SER A 51 4.02 3.84 -12.33
N LEU A 52 3.67 4.07 -11.05
CA LEU A 52 3.31 3.05 -10.07
C LEU A 52 2.04 2.27 -10.48
N MET A 53 1.00 2.99 -10.91
CA MET A 53 -0.27 2.40 -11.33
C MET A 53 -0.14 1.57 -12.62
N ASN A 54 0.85 1.88 -13.45
CA ASN A 54 1.13 1.15 -14.69
C ASN A 54 2.03 -0.08 -14.47
N ILE A 55 2.51 -0.33 -13.24
CA ILE A 55 3.31 -1.53 -12.95
C ILE A 55 2.45 -2.77 -13.19
N ARG A 56 2.95 -3.65 -14.07
CA ARG A 56 2.35 -4.96 -14.33
C ARG A 56 3.09 -6.00 -13.51
N VAL A 57 2.37 -6.73 -12.66
CA VAL A 57 2.87 -7.97 -12.07
C VAL A 57 2.72 -9.07 -13.12
N GLY A 58 3.85 -9.66 -13.52
CA GLY A 58 3.87 -10.68 -14.56
C GLY A 58 3.07 -11.92 -14.16
N GLY A 59 2.29 -12.46 -15.09
CA GLY A 59 1.47 -13.66 -14.85
C GLY A 59 0.81 -14.27 -16.09
N ARG A 60 0.64 -13.52 -17.19
CA ARG A 60 0.13 -14.06 -18.46
C ARG A 60 1.23 -14.08 -19.52
N GLN A 61 1.26 -15.13 -20.35
CA GLN A 61 2.16 -15.28 -21.51
C GLN A 61 2.01 -14.04 -22.41
N GLY A 62 2.95 -13.09 -22.31
CA GLY A 62 2.93 -11.84 -23.07
C GLY A 62 3.09 -10.56 -22.26
N ASP A 63 2.93 -10.60 -20.93
CA ASP A 63 3.15 -9.42 -20.08
C ASP A 63 4.64 -9.17 -19.89
N ARG A 64 5.19 -8.27 -20.70
CA ARG A 64 6.46 -7.60 -20.40
C ARG A 64 6.26 -6.86 -19.06
N THR A 65 7.00 -7.25 -18.03
CA THR A 65 7.17 -6.46 -16.81
C THR A 65 7.64 -5.07 -17.24
N MET A 66 6.79 -4.06 -17.09
CA MET A 66 7.21 -2.68 -17.32
C MET A 66 8.22 -2.34 -16.23
N ILE A 67 9.49 -2.31 -16.61
CA ILE A 67 10.58 -1.77 -15.79
C ILE A 67 10.42 -0.24 -15.84
N GLY A 68 9.46 0.29 -15.08
CA GLY A 68 9.45 1.71 -14.72
C GLY A 68 10.57 2.01 -13.72
N LYS A 69 10.74 3.30 -13.38
CA LYS A 69 11.67 3.78 -12.33
C LYS A 69 11.57 2.98 -11.00
N TYR A 70 10.42 2.34 -10.74
CA TYR A 70 10.11 1.59 -9.52
C TYR A 70 10.11 0.05 -9.70
N GLY A 71 10.37 -0.45 -10.92
CA GLY A 71 9.89 -1.74 -11.43
C GLY A 71 10.57 -3.03 -10.94
N LEU A 72 11.61 -2.96 -10.09
CA LEU A 72 12.22 -4.16 -9.49
C LEU A 72 12.10 -4.14 -7.96
N GLY A 73 12.39 -2.99 -7.32
CA GLY A 73 12.30 -2.84 -5.87
C GLY A 73 10.86 -2.92 -5.35
N PHE A 74 9.92 -2.26 -6.03
CA PHE A 74 8.51 -2.27 -5.60
C PHE A 74 7.89 -3.67 -5.70
N ASN A 75 8.20 -4.42 -6.77
CA ASN A 75 7.64 -5.76 -6.97
C ASN A 75 7.97 -6.75 -5.84
N SER A 76 9.05 -6.51 -5.08
CA SER A 76 9.40 -7.33 -3.91
C SER A 76 8.33 -7.31 -2.81
N CYS A 77 7.50 -6.25 -2.72
CA CYS A 77 6.41 -6.20 -1.75
C CYS A 77 5.40 -7.34 -1.97
N TYR A 78 5.27 -7.83 -3.20
CA TYR A 78 4.37 -8.91 -3.55
C TYR A 78 4.78 -10.29 -2.98
N HIS A 79 5.99 -10.42 -2.43
CA HIS A 79 6.31 -11.58 -1.60
C HIS A 79 5.46 -11.62 -0.32
N PHE A 80 5.07 -10.46 0.21
CA PHE A 80 4.36 -10.32 1.48
C PHE A 80 2.86 -10.04 1.30
N THR A 81 2.47 -9.31 0.25
CA THR A 81 1.10 -8.80 0.06
C THR A 81 0.59 -9.00 -1.36
N ASP A 82 -0.73 -8.97 -1.56
CA ASP A 82 -1.32 -8.82 -2.90
C ASP A 82 -1.84 -7.40 -3.14
N VAL A 83 -2.04 -6.60 -2.08
CA VAL A 83 -2.62 -5.26 -2.17
C VAL A 83 -1.81 -4.20 -1.44
N PRO A 84 -0.61 -3.86 -1.95
CA PRO A 84 0.16 -2.78 -1.35
C PRO A 84 -0.58 -1.45 -1.52
N SER A 85 -0.35 -0.54 -0.58
CA SER A 85 -0.93 0.81 -0.61
C SER A 85 0.11 1.86 -0.27
N LEU A 86 -0.13 3.09 -0.72
CA LEU A 86 0.77 4.23 -0.59
C LEU A 86 -0.03 5.49 -0.25
N ILE A 87 0.42 6.23 0.74
CA ILE A 87 0.03 7.64 0.94
C ILE A 87 1.24 8.51 0.65
N SER A 88 1.07 9.52 -0.20
CA SER A 88 2.03 10.62 -0.33
C SER A 88 1.33 11.91 -0.71
N ARG A 89 1.72 13.02 -0.07
CA ARG A 89 1.08 14.33 -0.22
C ARG A 89 -0.42 14.27 0.03
N ASP A 90 -1.19 14.45 -1.04
CA ASP A 90 -2.64 14.51 -1.06
C ASP A 90 -3.25 13.35 -1.85
N SER A 91 -2.50 12.26 -1.99
CA SER A 91 -2.93 11.09 -2.75
C SER A 91 -2.77 9.84 -1.91
N ILE A 92 -3.78 8.98 -1.99
CA ILE A 92 -3.73 7.61 -1.54
C ILE A 92 -3.90 6.69 -2.74
N VAL A 93 -3.11 5.62 -2.77
CA VAL A 93 -3.15 4.58 -3.79
C VAL A 93 -3.30 3.23 -3.14
N PHE A 94 -4.19 2.40 -3.69
CA PHE A 94 -4.29 0.97 -3.44
C PHE A 94 -4.01 0.25 -4.76
N LEU A 95 -3.19 -0.79 -4.73
CA LEU A 95 -2.90 -1.61 -5.91
C LEU A 95 -3.47 -3.00 -5.71
N ASP A 96 -3.91 -3.62 -6.79
CA ASP A 96 -4.44 -4.98 -6.83
C ASP A 96 -4.22 -5.54 -8.24
N PRO A 97 -3.01 -5.98 -8.57
CA PRO A 97 -2.64 -6.31 -9.95
C PRO A 97 -3.42 -7.49 -10.55
N GLN A 98 -4.04 -8.34 -9.71
CA GLN A 98 -4.91 -9.45 -10.13
C GLN A 98 -6.39 -9.09 -10.14
N GLU A 99 -6.75 -7.85 -9.79
CA GLU A 99 -8.13 -7.33 -9.80
C GLU A 99 -9.08 -8.15 -8.92
N THR A 100 -8.55 -8.86 -7.92
CA THR A 100 -9.26 -9.82 -7.08
C THR A 100 -10.02 -9.15 -5.93
N TYR A 101 -9.47 -8.07 -5.39
CA TYR A 101 -9.93 -7.41 -4.17
C TYR A 101 -10.57 -6.04 -4.44
N LEU A 102 -10.13 -5.33 -5.48
CA LEU A 102 -10.63 -4.00 -5.85
C LEU A 102 -11.50 -4.01 -7.12
N GLY A 103 -11.54 -5.13 -7.86
CA GLY A 103 -12.21 -5.22 -9.17
C GLY A 103 -11.54 -4.42 -10.29
N GLN A 104 -10.38 -3.84 -10.01
CA GLN A 104 -9.52 -3.12 -10.95
C GLN A 104 -8.08 -3.12 -10.43
N ARG A 105 -7.11 -2.79 -11.28
CA ARG A 105 -5.68 -2.94 -10.96
C ARG A 105 -5.15 -2.06 -9.85
N GLY A 106 -5.89 -1.00 -9.56
CA GLY A 106 -5.59 -0.09 -8.48
C GLY A 106 -6.54 1.07 -8.48
N ILE A 107 -6.53 1.81 -7.38
CA ILE A 107 -7.33 3.00 -7.15
C ILE A 107 -6.40 4.10 -6.67
N LYS A 108 -6.39 5.24 -7.36
CA LYS A 108 -5.85 6.50 -6.82
C LYS A 108 -7.04 7.35 -6.37
N SER A 109 -7.00 7.81 -5.14
CA SER A 109 -8.00 8.72 -4.59
C SER A 109 -7.35 9.91 -3.90
N PRO A 110 -8.06 11.05 -3.80
CA PRO A 110 -7.61 12.16 -2.96
C PRO A 110 -7.45 11.71 -1.51
N PHE A 111 -6.38 12.18 -0.86
CA PHE A 111 -6.20 12.04 0.58
C PHE A 111 -7.23 12.92 1.31
N PRO A 112 -8.03 12.36 2.23
CA PRO A 112 -8.99 13.17 2.99
C PRO A 112 -8.30 14.24 3.84
N ARG A 113 -8.80 15.47 3.77
CA ARG A 113 -8.31 16.63 4.56
C ARG A 113 -9.29 17.12 5.64
N ASN A 114 -10.42 16.44 5.81
CA ASN A 114 -11.46 16.79 6.79
C ASN A 114 -11.61 15.72 7.88
N GLY A 115 -10.58 14.90 8.07
CA GLY A 115 -10.61 13.67 8.86
C GLY A 115 -11.39 12.55 8.16
N ILE A 116 -11.27 11.33 8.70
CA ILE A 116 -11.89 10.13 8.13
C ILE A 116 -13.21 9.75 8.81
N ARG A 117 -13.65 10.48 9.85
CA ARG A 117 -14.85 10.13 10.64
C ARG A 117 -16.13 10.05 9.81
N ARG A 118 -16.26 10.90 8.79
CA ARG A 118 -17.43 10.96 7.88
C ARG A 118 -17.16 10.30 6.52
N TYR A 119 -16.00 9.69 6.34
CA TYR A 119 -15.65 9.02 5.09
C TYR A 119 -16.41 7.69 4.99
N SER A 120 -17.01 7.40 3.84
CA SER A 120 -17.86 6.21 3.66
C SER A 120 -17.06 4.92 3.82
N GLU A 121 -15.81 4.90 3.37
CA GLU A 121 -14.86 3.79 3.51
C GLU A 121 -13.87 4.04 4.65
N ARG A 122 -14.34 4.60 5.77
CA ARG A 122 -13.47 4.98 6.90
C ARG A 122 -12.51 3.88 7.32
N ASP A 123 -13.00 2.65 7.48
CA ASP A 123 -12.17 1.56 7.98
C ASP A 123 -11.01 1.24 7.02
N GLN A 124 -11.14 1.54 5.72
CA GLN A 124 -10.04 1.41 4.76
C GLN A 124 -8.86 2.34 5.08
N LEU A 125 -9.12 3.46 5.74
CA LEU A 125 -8.15 4.53 6.02
C LEU A 125 -7.61 4.52 7.44
N VAL A 126 -8.33 3.92 8.38
CA VAL A 126 -7.90 3.74 9.79
C VAL A 126 -6.47 3.18 9.92
N PRO A 127 -5.98 2.24 9.08
CA PRO A 127 -4.63 1.70 9.24
C PRO A 127 -3.49 2.73 9.14
N PHE A 128 -3.73 3.86 8.47
CA PHE A 128 -2.73 4.92 8.29
C PHE A 128 -2.81 6.00 9.37
N GLU A 129 -3.92 6.08 10.11
CA GLU A 129 -4.14 7.13 11.11
C GLU A 129 -3.08 7.05 12.23
N ASN A 130 -2.51 8.21 12.57
CA ASN A 130 -1.46 8.41 13.57
C ASN A 130 -0.09 7.79 13.23
N ILE A 131 0.13 7.32 12.01
CA ILE A 131 1.46 6.90 11.56
C ILE A 131 2.20 8.10 10.97
N GLU A 132 3.40 8.41 11.49
CA GLU A 132 4.24 9.53 11.01
C GLU A 132 3.49 10.88 10.90
N GLY A 133 2.52 11.13 11.78
CA GLY A 133 1.74 12.36 11.81
C GLY A 133 0.57 12.43 10.81
N ILE A 134 0.20 11.32 10.17
CA ILE A 134 -1.00 11.25 9.32
C ILE A 134 -2.25 11.44 10.19
N ASP A 135 -2.86 12.60 10.07
CA ASP A 135 -4.06 13.01 10.82
C ASP A 135 -5.32 13.17 9.94
N PHE A 136 -5.15 12.99 8.62
CA PHE A 136 -6.17 13.23 7.59
C PHE A 136 -6.80 14.64 7.65
N ARG A 137 -6.06 15.63 8.14
CA ARG A 137 -6.47 17.04 8.20
C ARG A 137 -5.49 17.95 7.47
N SER A 138 -4.24 17.53 7.33
CA SER A 138 -3.18 18.28 6.66
C SER A 138 -2.54 17.45 5.54
N THR A 139 -1.84 18.12 4.61
CA THR A 139 -1.04 17.42 3.59
C THR A 139 -0.04 16.50 4.27
N PHE A 140 0.06 15.23 3.86
CA PHE A 140 1.11 14.37 4.39
C PHE A 140 2.44 14.64 3.69
N ASN A 141 3.43 15.15 4.43
CA ASN A 141 4.73 15.53 3.86
C ASN A 141 5.74 14.37 3.90
N GLY A 142 5.46 13.34 3.11
CA GLY A 142 6.29 12.15 2.99
C GLY A 142 5.62 11.08 2.13
N SER A 143 6.15 9.87 2.18
CA SER A 143 5.61 8.69 1.54
C SER A 143 5.56 7.54 2.53
N LEU A 144 4.36 6.99 2.73
CA LEU A 144 4.12 5.84 3.59
C LEU A 144 3.55 4.70 2.75
N PHE A 145 4.35 3.67 2.54
CA PHE A 145 3.87 2.41 2.01
C PHE A 145 3.32 1.56 3.14
N ARG A 146 2.21 0.88 2.87
CA ARG A 146 1.62 -0.14 3.71
C ARG A 146 1.51 -1.45 2.94
N ILE A 147 2.15 -2.48 3.47
CA ILE A 147 2.26 -3.81 2.89
C ILE A 147 1.58 -4.79 3.87
N PRO A 148 0.25 -4.97 3.79
CA PRO A 148 -0.44 -5.92 4.66
C PRO A 148 -0.01 -7.34 4.38
N LEU A 149 0.20 -8.13 5.42
CA LEU A 149 0.59 -9.52 5.26
C LEU A 149 -0.57 -10.35 4.71
N ARG A 150 -0.29 -11.07 3.63
CA ARG A 150 -1.19 -12.04 3.02
C ARG A 150 -1.63 -13.07 4.05
N ARG A 151 -2.93 -13.36 4.09
CA ARG A 151 -3.53 -14.34 5.03
C ARG A 151 -3.75 -15.73 4.43
N SER A 152 -3.87 -15.81 3.11
CA SER A 152 -4.10 -17.05 2.36
C SER A 152 -3.31 -17.00 1.07
N ARG A 153 -2.96 -18.16 0.50
CA ARG A 153 -2.24 -18.24 -0.79
C ARG A 153 -3.00 -17.51 -1.89
N SER A 154 -2.27 -16.94 -2.84
CA SER A 154 -2.81 -16.28 -4.03
C SER A 154 -2.05 -16.68 -5.29
N ASP A 155 -2.55 -16.28 -6.45
CA ASP A 155 -1.88 -16.48 -7.74
C ASP A 155 -0.54 -15.74 -7.85
N ILE A 156 -0.33 -14.70 -7.03
CA ILE A 156 0.92 -13.94 -6.97
C ILE A 156 1.98 -14.70 -6.16
N SER A 157 1.58 -15.30 -5.02
CA SER A 157 2.49 -16.03 -4.15
C SER A 157 1.78 -17.05 -3.27
N ASN A 158 2.38 -18.24 -3.19
CA ASN A 158 1.97 -19.29 -2.27
C ASN A 158 2.52 -19.12 -0.85
N ARG A 159 3.39 -18.12 -0.61
CA ARG A 159 3.99 -17.89 0.71
C ARG A 159 3.13 -16.93 1.54
N VAL A 160 2.80 -17.39 2.73
CA VAL A 160 2.10 -16.65 3.78
C VAL A 160 3.12 -16.44 4.89
N PHE A 161 3.35 -15.19 5.28
CA PHE A 161 4.27 -14.83 6.36
C PHE A 161 3.48 -14.41 7.60
N THR A 162 3.92 -14.88 8.76
CA THR A 162 3.59 -14.29 10.05
C THR A 162 4.42 -13.02 10.28
N ILE A 163 3.92 -12.11 11.12
CA ILE A 163 4.66 -10.89 11.44
C ILE A 163 5.95 -11.21 12.24
N GLU A 164 5.98 -12.33 12.95
CA GLU A 164 7.16 -12.87 13.65
C GLU A 164 8.23 -13.35 12.66
N GLU A 165 7.83 -14.07 11.59
CA GLU A 165 8.77 -14.45 10.53
C GLU A 165 9.35 -13.21 9.84
N VAL A 166 8.52 -12.20 9.56
CA VAL A 166 8.99 -10.93 8.98
C VAL A 166 9.98 -10.24 9.91
N ARG A 167 9.74 -10.23 11.23
CA ARG A 167 10.65 -9.66 12.22
C ARG A 167 12.03 -10.34 12.24
N SER A 168 12.10 -11.60 11.81
CA SER A 168 13.34 -12.38 11.77
C SER A 168 14.16 -12.22 10.48
N LEU A 169 13.64 -11.48 9.50
CA LEU A 169 14.34 -11.14 8.25
C LEU A 169 15.31 -9.97 8.45
#